data_AF-A0A7S1VCL5-F1
#
_entry.id   AF-A0A7S1VCL5-F1
#
_cell.length_a   1.000
_cell.length_b   1.000
_cell.length_c   1.000
_cell.angle_alpha   90.00
_cell.angle_beta   90.00
_cell.angle_gamma   90.00
#
_symmetry.space_group_name_H-M   'P 1'
#
loop_
_entity.id
_entity.type
_entity.pdbx_description
1 polymer ?
#
loop_
_entity_poly.entity_id
_entity_poly.type
_entity_poly.pdbx_seq_one_letter_code
_entity_poly.pdbx_strand_id
1 'polypeptide(L)'
;MTATAGTPTSTLFNGPKMITFDGDQTLYSDGANFDSNPRLANYLYLLLKHGVTVAVVTAAGYEYKTEKYELRLSGLLAYFSEKKLSPADCERFYLFGGECNYLLNLGSDYKLHAVKETGPGGWCTSTRYISEAPANWSDEDVKTLLDTAEASVRESMEDQHLRSRIIRKKRSVGLIPRPDSEIPREALDEAVLRVQAKLSSMNGGKGPPLPFCAFNGGRDVWVDAGNKRVGVHILQSYLGIPI
;
A
#
# COMPACT_ATOMS: atom_id res chain seq x y z
N MET A 1 -41.89 -24.80 -30.52
CA MET A 1 -41.64 -23.53 -29.81
C MET A 1 -40.38 -23.70 -28.98
N THR A 2 -39.24 -23.35 -29.55
CA THR A 2 -37.93 -23.42 -28.88
C THR A 2 -37.72 -22.16 -28.08
N ALA A 3 -37.73 -22.29 -26.75
CA ALA A 3 -37.41 -21.21 -25.84
C ALA A 3 -35.94 -20.82 -26.02
N THR A 4 -35.70 -19.62 -26.55
CA THR A 4 -34.41 -18.96 -26.53
C THR A 4 -34.06 -18.62 -25.08
N ALA A 5 -33.05 -19.29 -24.53
CA ALA A 5 -32.45 -18.92 -23.26
C ALA A 5 -31.88 -17.50 -23.41
N GLY A 6 -32.48 -16.54 -22.71
CA GLY A 6 -31.97 -15.17 -22.64
C GLY A 6 -30.58 -15.19 -22.00
N THR A 7 -29.61 -14.62 -22.71
CA THR A 7 -28.29 -14.29 -22.16
C THR A 7 -28.51 -13.47 -20.88
N PRO A 8 -27.94 -13.83 -19.72
CA PRO A 8 -28.09 -13.04 -18.52
C PRO A 8 -27.44 -11.68 -18.79
N THR A 9 -28.26 -10.65 -18.96
CA THR A 9 -27.82 -9.26 -18.98
C THR A 9 -27.22 -8.98 -17.61
N SER A 10 -25.89 -9.01 -17.50
CA SER A 10 -25.23 -8.58 -16.27
C SER A 10 -25.68 -7.15 -16.01
N THR A 11 -26.49 -6.96 -14.98
CA THR A 11 -26.87 -5.62 -14.54
C THR A 11 -25.59 -4.95 -14.08
N LEU A 12 -25.04 -4.07 -14.92
CA LEU A 12 -23.82 -3.33 -14.62
C LEU A 12 -24.05 -2.61 -13.29
N PHE A 13 -23.15 -2.79 -12.33
CA PHE A 13 -23.27 -2.13 -11.03
C PHE A 13 -23.32 -0.60 -11.22
N ASN A 14 -24.44 -0.01 -10.83
CA ASN A 14 -24.65 1.44 -10.89
C ASN A 14 -24.13 2.11 -9.61
N GLY A 15 -22.83 1.99 -9.38
CA GLY A 15 -22.14 2.52 -8.21
C GLY A 15 -20.69 2.90 -8.53
N PRO A 16 -19.82 3.05 -7.51
CA PRO A 16 -18.43 3.43 -7.74
C PRO A 16 -17.72 2.46 -8.69
N LYS A 17 -16.89 3.02 -9.58
CA LYS A 17 -16.06 2.24 -10.51
C LYS A 17 -14.83 1.63 -9.83
N MET A 18 -14.43 2.19 -8.69
CA MET A 18 -13.35 1.65 -7.87
C MET A 18 -13.68 1.81 -6.39
N ILE A 19 -13.30 0.80 -5.61
CA ILE A 19 -13.31 0.82 -4.15
C ILE A 19 -11.90 0.47 -3.67
N THR A 20 -11.35 1.32 -2.81
CA THR A 20 -10.03 1.09 -2.22
C THR A 20 -10.16 0.69 -0.75
N PHE A 21 -9.25 -0.17 -0.30
CA PHE A 21 -9.18 -0.64 1.07
C PHE A 21 -7.81 -0.28 1.64
N ASP A 22 -7.79 0.31 2.83
CA ASP A 22 -6.59 0.36 3.65
C ASP A 22 -6.34 -1.05 4.19
N GLY A 23 -5.35 -1.75 3.64
CA GLY A 23 -5.08 -3.15 3.98
C GLY A 23 -4.77 -3.35 5.46
N ASP A 24 -4.01 -2.42 6.04
CA ASP A 24 -3.50 -2.50 7.42
C ASP A 24 -4.59 -2.22 8.47
N GLN A 25 -5.67 -1.54 8.08
CA GLN A 25 -6.77 -1.17 8.98
C GLN A 25 -8.05 -1.98 8.75
N THR A 26 -8.24 -2.56 7.56
CA THR A 26 -9.52 -3.17 7.18
C THR A 26 -9.45 -4.63 6.76
N LEU A 27 -8.31 -5.11 6.24
CA LEU A 27 -8.18 -6.48 5.74
C LEU A 27 -7.45 -7.38 6.72
N TYR A 28 -6.40 -6.88 7.33
CA TYR A 28 -5.59 -7.59 8.32
C TYR A 28 -5.07 -6.59 9.34
N SER A 29 -4.81 -7.05 10.57
CA SER A 29 -4.11 -6.23 11.56
C SER A 29 -2.63 -6.05 11.20
N ASP A 30 -1.97 -5.06 11.81
CA ASP A 30 -0.54 -4.81 11.62
C ASP A 30 0.29 -6.08 11.86
N GLY A 31 1.13 -6.42 10.88
CA GLY A 31 1.96 -7.63 10.89
C GLY A 31 1.24 -8.95 10.63
N ALA A 32 -0.10 -8.96 10.48
CA ALA A 32 -0.90 -10.15 10.22
C ALA A 32 -1.20 -10.36 8.73
N ASN A 33 -1.72 -11.53 8.39
CA ASN A 33 -2.18 -11.91 7.06
C ASN A 33 -3.72 -11.95 7.02
N PHE A 34 -4.28 -11.79 5.83
CA PHE A 34 -5.63 -12.22 5.52
C PHE A 34 -5.61 -13.74 5.32
N ASP A 35 -5.70 -14.50 6.40
CA ASP A 35 -5.65 -15.97 6.34
C ASP A 35 -7.02 -16.57 5.99
N SER A 36 -8.10 -16.11 6.63
CA SER A 36 -9.47 -16.54 6.30
C SER A 36 -10.54 -15.57 6.81
N ASN A 37 -11.22 -14.91 5.88
CA ASN A 37 -12.47 -14.19 6.14
C ASN A 37 -13.41 -14.38 4.95
N PRO A 38 -14.10 -15.53 4.85
CA PRO A 38 -14.90 -15.88 3.67
C PRO A 38 -15.98 -14.86 3.33
N ARG A 39 -16.55 -14.19 4.34
CA ARG A 39 -17.57 -13.17 4.14
C ARG A 39 -17.00 -11.94 3.43
N LEU A 40 -15.89 -11.41 3.92
CA LEU A 40 -15.23 -10.26 3.30
C LEU A 40 -14.67 -10.62 1.92
N ALA A 41 -14.03 -11.78 1.79
CA ALA A 41 -13.54 -12.29 0.51
C ALA A 41 -14.67 -12.43 -0.53
N ASN A 42 -15.85 -12.88 -0.10
CA ASN A 42 -17.03 -12.94 -0.96
C ASN A 42 -17.50 -11.56 -1.41
N TYR A 43 -17.49 -10.54 -0.53
CA TYR A 43 -17.87 -9.18 -0.95
C TYR A 43 -16.89 -8.60 -1.97
N LEU A 44 -15.58 -8.79 -1.77
CA LEU A 44 -14.56 -8.35 -2.74
C LEU A 44 -14.71 -9.09 -4.08
N TYR A 45 -14.94 -10.40 -4.04
CA TYR A 45 -15.23 -11.22 -5.21
C TYR A 45 -16.45 -10.70 -5.98
N LEU A 46 -17.55 -10.38 -5.28
CA LEU A 46 -18.76 -9.87 -5.90
C LEU A 46 -18.55 -8.49 -6.54
N LEU A 47 -17.76 -7.60 -5.92
CA LEU A 47 -17.42 -6.30 -6.51
C LEU A 47 -16.68 -6.48 -7.84
N LEU A 48 -15.63 -7.31 -7.86
CA LEU A 48 -14.85 -7.60 -9.07
C LEU A 48 -15.74 -8.19 -10.18
N LYS A 49 -16.58 -9.17 -9.83
CA LYS A 49 -17.54 -9.81 -10.75
C LYS A 49 -18.54 -8.85 -11.39
N HIS A 50 -18.85 -7.75 -10.72
CA HIS A 50 -19.79 -6.74 -11.20
C HIS A 50 -19.09 -5.52 -11.83
N GLY A 51 -17.80 -5.67 -12.18
CA GLY A 51 -17.04 -4.67 -12.93
C GLY A 51 -16.47 -3.53 -12.09
N VAL A 52 -16.42 -3.69 -10.77
CA VAL A 52 -15.79 -2.72 -9.86
C VAL A 52 -14.32 -3.07 -9.71
N THR A 53 -13.44 -2.08 -9.88
CA THR A 53 -12.02 -2.22 -9.52
C THR A 53 -11.87 -2.23 -8.01
N VAL A 54 -11.16 -3.21 -7.47
CA VAL A 54 -10.80 -3.26 -6.05
C VAL A 54 -9.31 -3.02 -5.93
N ALA A 55 -8.89 -2.08 -5.09
CA ALA A 55 -7.49 -1.87 -4.80
C ALA A 55 -7.20 -1.94 -3.30
N VAL A 56 -6.12 -2.63 -2.92
CA VAL A 56 -5.61 -2.64 -1.55
C VAL A 56 -4.40 -1.73 -1.47
N VAL A 57 -4.42 -0.74 -0.57
CA VAL A 57 -3.28 0.15 -0.31
C VAL A 57 -2.71 -0.20 1.07
N THR A 58 -1.41 -0.44 1.17
CA THR A 58 -0.77 -0.91 2.42
C THR A 58 0.56 -0.22 2.64
N ALA A 59 0.88 0.07 3.91
CA ALA A 59 2.18 0.56 4.35
C ALA A 59 3.30 -0.47 4.12
N ALA A 60 2.96 -1.76 4.05
CA ALA A 60 3.92 -2.82 3.82
C ALA A 60 4.66 -2.61 2.48
N GLY A 61 5.94 -2.25 2.57
CA GLY A 61 6.83 -2.10 1.42
C GLY A 61 7.83 -3.25 1.32
N TYR A 62 7.68 -4.07 0.28
CA TYR A 62 8.58 -5.18 -0.08
C TYR A 62 9.17 -5.04 -1.49
N GLU A 63 9.15 -3.84 -2.05
CA GLU A 63 9.49 -3.60 -3.46
C GLU A 63 8.59 -4.45 -4.37
N TYR A 64 9.15 -5.08 -5.40
CA TYR A 64 8.44 -5.98 -6.32
C TYR A 64 8.58 -7.47 -5.95
N LYS A 65 8.86 -7.79 -4.68
CA LYS A 65 8.85 -9.16 -4.14
C LYS A 65 7.42 -9.62 -3.91
N THR A 66 6.74 -10.00 -4.99
CA THR A 66 5.30 -10.27 -5.03
C THR A 66 4.89 -11.37 -4.06
N GLU A 67 5.74 -12.38 -3.85
CA GLU A 67 5.52 -13.50 -2.94
C GLU A 67 5.23 -13.06 -1.50
N LYS A 68 5.79 -11.92 -1.06
CA LYS A 68 5.54 -11.37 0.28
C LYS A 68 4.16 -10.74 0.40
N TYR A 69 3.70 -10.03 -0.64
CA TYR A 69 2.35 -9.47 -0.66
C TYR A 69 1.30 -10.56 -0.81
N GLU A 70 1.57 -11.58 -1.63
CA GLU A 70 0.71 -12.75 -1.78
C GLU A 70 0.53 -13.48 -0.46
N LEU A 71 1.58 -13.63 0.35
CA LEU A 71 1.46 -14.23 1.68
C LEU A 71 0.49 -13.45 2.57
N ARG A 72 0.59 -12.10 2.56
CA ARG A 72 -0.33 -11.22 3.32
C ARG A 72 -1.78 -11.35 2.87
N LEU A 73 -2.03 -11.70 1.61
CA LEU A 73 -3.36 -11.84 1.02
C LEU A 73 -3.75 -13.29 0.73
N SER A 74 -3.04 -14.26 1.30
CA SER A 74 -3.10 -15.66 0.86
C SER A 74 -4.51 -16.24 0.89
N GLY A 75 -5.29 -15.99 1.94
CA GLY A 75 -6.68 -16.43 2.06
C GLY A 75 -7.61 -15.76 1.03
N LEU A 76 -7.36 -14.50 0.67
CA LEU A 76 -8.15 -13.79 -0.33
C LEU A 76 -7.88 -14.32 -1.74
N LEU A 77 -6.60 -14.50 -2.08
CA LEU A 77 -6.19 -15.04 -3.38
C LEU A 77 -6.64 -16.50 -3.56
N ALA A 78 -6.52 -17.31 -2.50
CA ALA A 78 -7.07 -18.67 -2.49
C ALA A 78 -8.58 -18.67 -2.73
N TYR A 79 -9.32 -17.75 -2.10
CA TYR A 79 -10.76 -17.62 -2.31
C TYR A 79 -11.10 -17.26 -3.77
N PHE A 80 -10.38 -16.31 -4.39
CA PHE A 80 -10.57 -15.97 -5.80
C PHE A 80 -10.31 -17.16 -6.73
N SER A 81 -9.26 -17.93 -6.44
CA SER A 81 -8.91 -19.15 -7.19
C SER A 81 -9.99 -20.23 -7.05
N GLU A 82 -10.44 -20.52 -5.83
CA GLU A 82 -11.50 -21.50 -5.55
C GLU A 82 -12.81 -21.14 -6.27
N LYS A 83 -13.18 -19.85 -6.24
CA LYS A 83 -14.39 -19.34 -6.91
C LYS A 83 -14.22 -19.09 -8.41
N LYS A 84 -13.06 -19.41 -8.97
CA LYS A 84 -12.73 -19.30 -10.40
C LYS A 84 -13.08 -17.91 -10.94
N LEU A 85 -12.55 -16.87 -10.28
CA LEU A 85 -12.67 -15.49 -10.76
C LEU A 85 -12.18 -15.41 -12.22
N SER A 86 -12.91 -14.75 -13.11
CA SER A 86 -12.54 -14.79 -14.53
C SER A 86 -11.25 -13.98 -14.76
N PRO A 87 -10.49 -14.23 -15.84
CA PRO A 87 -9.30 -13.44 -16.17
C PRO A 87 -9.58 -11.92 -16.20
N ALA A 88 -10.68 -11.51 -16.83
CA ALA A 88 -11.07 -10.10 -16.93
C ALA A 88 -11.48 -9.49 -15.57
N ASP A 89 -11.98 -10.31 -14.64
CA ASP A 89 -12.28 -9.86 -13.28
C ASP A 89 -11.02 -9.80 -12.42
N CYS A 90 -10.05 -10.70 -12.62
CA CYS A 90 -8.76 -10.69 -11.92
C CYS A 90 -8.00 -9.40 -12.20
N GLU A 91 -7.96 -8.96 -13.46
CA GLU A 91 -7.30 -7.73 -13.88
C GLU A 91 -7.87 -6.45 -13.22
N ARG A 92 -9.01 -6.53 -12.53
CA ARG A 92 -9.60 -5.43 -11.75
C ARG A 92 -9.12 -5.35 -10.31
N PHE A 93 -8.28 -6.28 -9.86
CA PHE A 93 -7.71 -6.27 -8.52
C PHE A 93 -6.29 -5.69 -8.55
N TYR A 94 -6.05 -4.67 -7.74
CA TYR A 94 -4.76 -4.01 -7.60
C TYR A 94 -4.27 -4.04 -6.15
N LEU A 95 -2.95 -4.01 -5.97
CA LEU A 95 -2.32 -3.74 -4.68
C LEU A 95 -1.30 -2.63 -4.85
N PHE A 96 -1.34 -1.63 -3.98
CA PHE A 96 -0.33 -0.59 -3.88
C PHE A 96 0.46 -0.77 -2.58
N GLY A 97 1.68 -1.30 -2.71
CA GLY A 97 2.59 -1.53 -1.60
C GLY A 97 3.45 -0.33 -1.27
N GLY A 98 3.90 -0.26 -0.02
CA GLY A 98 4.74 0.81 0.50
C GLY A 98 4.07 2.18 0.32
N GLU A 99 2.82 2.31 0.75
CA GLU A 99 1.97 3.50 0.63
C GLU A 99 1.57 3.84 -0.80
N CYS A 100 2.54 4.24 -1.61
CA CYS A 100 2.35 4.63 -3.01
C CYS A 100 3.56 4.29 -3.89
N ASN A 101 4.40 3.32 -3.50
CA ASN A 101 5.68 3.05 -4.16
C ASN A 101 5.65 1.85 -5.12
N TYR A 102 4.85 0.82 -4.87
CA TYR A 102 4.91 -0.44 -5.62
C TYR A 102 3.52 -0.89 -6.07
N LEU A 103 3.16 -0.58 -7.33
CA LEU A 103 1.88 -0.98 -7.90
C LEU A 103 1.93 -2.39 -8.49
N LEU A 104 1.01 -3.25 -8.04
CA LEU A 104 0.82 -4.63 -8.47
C LEU A 104 -0.61 -4.84 -8.99
N ASN A 105 -0.79 -5.81 -9.87
CA ASN A 105 -2.08 -6.25 -10.40
C ASN A 105 -2.20 -7.78 -10.32
N LEU A 106 -3.42 -8.29 -10.14
CA LEU A 106 -3.68 -9.72 -10.11
C LEU A 106 -3.80 -10.29 -11.53
N GLY A 107 -2.98 -11.28 -11.84
CA GLY A 107 -3.03 -12.02 -13.10
C GLY A 107 -4.09 -13.13 -13.10
N SER A 108 -4.34 -13.68 -14.29
CA SER A 108 -5.24 -14.82 -14.47
C SER A 108 -4.74 -16.14 -13.84
N ASP A 109 -3.48 -16.17 -13.42
CA ASP A 109 -2.84 -17.21 -12.62
C ASP A 109 -3.07 -17.06 -11.11
N TYR A 110 -3.86 -16.05 -10.69
CA TYR A 110 -4.11 -15.68 -9.30
C TYR A 110 -2.84 -15.26 -8.54
N LYS A 111 -1.84 -14.77 -9.27
CA LYS A 111 -0.60 -14.22 -8.73
C LYS A 111 -0.51 -12.72 -8.94
N LEU A 112 0.22 -12.05 -8.06
CA LEU A 112 0.46 -10.62 -8.17
C LEU A 112 1.63 -10.38 -9.12
N HIS A 113 1.45 -9.46 -10.06
CA HIS A 113 2.45 -9.06 -11.04
C HIS A 113 2.73 -7.57 -10.92
N ALA A 114 4.00 -7.18 -11.11
CA ALA A 114 4.39 -5.79 -11.14
C ALA A 114 3.71 -5.06 -12.30
N VAL A 115 3.03 -3.95 -12.02
CA VAL A 115 2.57 -3.04 -13.06
C VAL A 115 3.77 -2.25 -13.57
N LYS A 116 3.95 -2.20 -14.89
CA LYS A 116 5.05 -1.48 -15.55
C LYS A 116 5.12 -0.04 -15.04
N GLU A 117 6.29 0.40 -14.58
CA GLU A 117 6.47 1.77 -14.06
C GLU A 117 6.61 2.80 -15.18
N THR A 118 7.49 2.56 -16.16
CA THR A 118 7.93 3.59 -17.12
C THR A 118 7.62 3.22 -18.58
N GLY A 119 7.62 4.22 -19.46
CA GLY A 119 7.35 4.08 -20.89
C GLY A 119 5.85 4.01 -21.22
N PRO A 120 5.49 3.66 -22.46
CA PRO A 120 4.08 3.55 -22.85
C PRO A 120 3.32 2.56 -21.95
N GLY A 121 2.21 3.03 -21.37
CA GLY A 121 1.36 2.28 -20.44
C GLY A 121 1.91 2.16 -19.02
N GLY A 122 3.07 2.76 -18.71
CA GLY A 122 3.67 2.70 -17.39
C GLY A 122 3.04 3.69 -16.40
N TRP A 123 2.72 3.24 -15.19
CA TRP A 123 1.96 4.05 -14.23
C TRP A 123 2.70 5.33 -13.82
N CYS A 124 4.01 5.27 -13.54
CA CYS A 124 4.82 6.45 -13.24
C CYS A 124 4.84 7.45 -14.41
N THR A 125 4.90 6.95 -15.65
CA THR A 125 4.87 7.81 -16.84
C THR A 125 3.52 8.48 -17.01
N SER A 126 2.41 7.75 -16.84
CA SER A 126 1.06 8.30 -17.00
C SER A 126 0.65 9.26 -15.89
N THR A 127 1.17 9.09 -14.67
CA THR A 127 0.75 9.91 -13.52
C THR A 127 1.75 11.00 -13.15
N ARG A 128 2.73 11.30 -14.02
CA ARG A 128 3.77 12.31 -13.77
C ARG A 128 3.21 13.72 -13.52
N TYR A 129 2.03 14.02 -14.04
CA TYR A 129 1.35 15.29 -13.82
C TYR A 129 0.87 15.48 -12.37
N ILE A 130 0.80 14.41 -11.57
CA ILE A 130 0.56 14.49 -10.12
C ILE A 130 1.88 14.88 -9.46
N SER A 131 2.01 16.13 -9.02
CA SER A 131 3.25 16.68 -8.46
C SER A 131 3.84 15.81 -7.33
N GLU A 132 2.97 15.29 -6.46
CA GLU A 132 3.35 14.47 -5.31
C GLU A 132 3.67 13.01 -5.66
N ALA A 133 3.51 12.57 -6.91
CA ALA A 133 3.73 11.17 -7.28
C ALA A 133 5.22 10.77 -7.21
N PRO A 134 5.54 9.51 -6.85
CA PRO A 134 6.91 9.01 -6.79
C PRO A 134 7.72 9.17 -8.08
N ALA A 135 7.03 9.25 -9.21
CA ALA A 135 7.63 9.49 -10.52
C ALA A 135 8.41 10.82 -10.62
N ASN A 136 8.16 11.76 -9.69
CA ASN A 136 8.74 13.10 -9.67
C ASN A 136 9.79 13.28 -8.57
N TRP A 137 10.04 12.28 -7.73
CA TRP A 137 10.98 12.41 -6.63
C TRP A 137 12.39 12.08 -7.10
N SER A 138 13.36 12.93 -6.75
CA SER A 138 14.76 12.57 -6.93
C SER A 138 15.19 11.54 -5.89
N ASP A 139 16.20 10.73 -6.22
CA ASP A 139 16.75 9.78 -5.26
C ASP A 139 17.45 10.51 -4.10
N GLU A 140 18.03 11.68 -4.36
CA GLU A 140 18.62 12.57 -3.36
C GLU A 140 17.60 13.10 -2.35
N ASP A 141 16.42 13.50 -2.80
CA ASP A 141 15.36 14.01 -1.93
C ASP A 141 14.82 12.90 -1.02
N VAL A 142 14.57 11.72 -1.58
CA VAL A 142 14.13 10.55 -0.81
C VAL A 142 15.20 10.16 0.20
N LYS A 143 16.47 10.14 -0.22
CA LYS A 143 17.59 9.86 0.68
C LYS A 143 17.64 10.87 1.82
N THR A 144 17.50 12.16 1.54
CA THR A 144 17.53 13.24 2.55
C THR A 144 16.40 13.09 3.57
N LEU A 145 15.19 12.80 3.10
CA LEU A 145 14.03 12.55 3.97
C LEU A 145 14.29 11.37 4.90
N LEU A 146 14.71 10.24 4.33
CA LEU A 146 14.91 9.01 5.10
C LEU A 146 16.14 9.10 6.03
N ASP A 147 17.20 9.82 5.66
CA ASP A 147 18.36 10.08 6.53
C ASP A 147 17.97 10.94 7.74
N THR A 148 17.12 11.96 7.51
CA THR A 148 16.60 12.79 8.58
C THR A 148 15.69 11.99 9.51
N ALA A 149 14.82 11.16 8.94
CA ALA A 149 13.96 10.27 9.70
C ALA A 149 14.77 9.27 10.53
N GLU A 150 15.77 8.63 9.93
CA GLU A 150 16.66 7.69 10.58
C GLU A 150 17.43 8.32 11.74
N ALA A 151 17.97 9.53 11.54
CA ALA A 151 18.64 10.28 12.61
C ALA A 151 17.69 10.60 13.76
N SER A 152 16.47 11.07 13.46
CA SER A 152 15.45 11.37 14.49
C SER A 152 15.04 10.13 15.29
N VAL A 153 14.86 9.00 14.60
CA VAL A 153 14.49 7.73 15.23
C VAL A 153 15.64 7.18 16.07
N ARG A 154 16.89 7.34 15.62
CA ARG A 154 18.10 6.99 16.39
C ARG A 154 18.24 7.82 17.66
N GLU A 155 18.08 9.15 17.56
CA GLU A 155 18.05 10.06 18.72
C GLU A 155 17.00 9.57 19.75
N SER A 156 15.79 9.26 19.29
CA SER A 156 14.71 8.75 20.16
C SER A 156 15.03 7.40 20.79
N MET A 157 15.65 6.48 20.04
CA MET A 157 16.12 5.18 20.56
C MET A 157 17.15 5.34 21.68
N GLU A 158 18.09 6.26 21.52
CA GLU A 158 19.17 6.52 22.49
C GLU A 158 18.63 7.22 23.74
N ASP A 159 17.86 8.29 23.58
CA ASP A 159 17.29 9.09 24.67
C ASP A 159 16.35 8.27 25.58
N GLN A 160 15.56 7.37 24.98
CA GLN A 160 14.61 6.53 25.70
C GLN A 160 15.21 5.17 26.10
N HIS A 161 16.49 4.92 25.81
CA HIS A 161 17.20 3.67 26.07
C HIS A 161 16.47 2.42 25.54
N LEU A 162 15.91 2.51 24.34
CA LEU A 162 15.11 1.43 23.75
C LEU A 162 15.99 0.26 23.30
N ARG A 163 15.62 -0.95 23.69
CA ARG A 163 16.25 -2.20 23.20
C ARG A 163 15.73 -2.56 21.81
N SER A 164 16.02 -1.70 20.84
CA SER A 164 15.55 -1.81 19.47
C SER A 164 16.71 -1.83 18.46
N ARG A 165 16.36 -1.90 17.18
CA ARG A 165 17.27 -1.70 16.05
C ARG A 165 16.55 -0.97 14.93
N ILE A 166 17.32 -0.27 14.12
CA ILE A 166 16.82 0.44 12.95
C ILE A 166 16.95 -0.45 11.70
N ILE A 167 15.92 -0.44 10.85
CA ILE A 167 15.92 -1.04 9.52
C ILE A 167 15.76 0.07 8.49
N ARG A 168 16.68 0.14 7.53
CA ARG A 168 16.59 1.03 6.36
C ARG A 168 16.20 0.24 5.12
N LYS A 169 15.21 0.72 4.38
CA LYS A 169 14.74 0.22 3.08
C LYS A 169 14.90 1.30 2.02
N LYS A 170 14.59 0.94 0.75
CA LYS A 170 14.65 1.86 -0.40
C LYS A 170 13.78 3.10 -0.23
N ARG A 171 12.57 2.95 0.31
CA ARG A 171 11.56 4.01 0.45
C ARG A 171 11.08 4.22 1.89
N SER A 172 11.75 3.61 2.87
CA SER A 172 11.35 3.73 4.27
C SER A 172 12.44 3.41 5.27
N VAL A 173 12.23 3.86 6.50
CA VAL A 173 13.05 3.51 7.67
C VAL A 173 12.12 3.11 8.81
N GLY A 174 12.54 2.13 9.62
CA GLY A 174 11.75 1.70 10.76
C GLY A 174 12.61 1.37 11.97
N LEU A 175 12.01 1.46 13.15
CA LEU A 175 12.58 1.04 14.42
C LEU A 175 11.77 -0.13 14.94
N ILE A 176 12.43 -1.27 15.10
CA ILE A 176 11.79 -2.51 15.54
C ILE A 176 12.44 -3.00 16.83
N PRO A 177 11.70 -3.71 17.71
CA PRO A 177 12.27 -4.31 18.89
C PRO A 177 13.36 -5.33 18.52
N ARG A 178 14.35 -5.48 19.40
CA ARG A 178 15.22 -6.66 19.37
C ARG A 178 14.42 -7.91 19.76
N PRO A 179 14.89 -9.12 19.41
CA PRO A 179 14.30 -10.35 19.93
C PRO A 179 14.12 -10.28 21.45
N ASP A 180 12.98 -10.76 21.93
CA ASP A 180 12.61 -10.80 23.35
C ASP A 180 12.52 -9.44 24.04
N SER A 181 12.30 -8.37 23.27
CA SER A 181 12.02 -7.03 23.79
C SER A 181 10.67 -6.53 23.28
N GLU A 182 10.01 -5.73 24.10
CA GLU A 182 8.86 -4.92 23.69
C GLU A 182 9.21 -3.44 23.88
N ILE A 183 8.56 -2.59 23.10
CA ILE A 183 8.71 -1.14 23.19
C ILE A 183 7.38 -0.60 23.71
N PRO A 184 7.35 0.14 24.83
CA PRO A 184 6.11 0.75 25.32
C PRO A 184 5.46 1.61 24.24
N ARG A 185 4.12 1.61 24.19
CA ARG A 185 3.37 2.33 23.17
C ARG A 185 3.69 3.83 23.18
N GLU A 186 3.82 4.40 24.36
CA GLU A 186 4.14 5.80 24.59
C GLU A 186 5.54 6.15 24.04
N ALA A 187 6.48 5.21 24.10
CA ALA A 187 7.82 5.40 23.55
C ALA A 187 7.83 5.34 22.01
N LEU A 188 6.99 4.48 21.43
CA LEU A 188 6.74 4.46 19.98
C LEU A 188 6.07 5.78 19.53
N ASP A 189 5.06 6.25 20.26
CA ASP A 189 4.37 7.51 19.98
C ASP A 189 5.33 8.70 20.06
N GLU A 190 6.21 8.76 21.07
CA GLU A 190 7.24 9.79 21.19
C GLU A 190 8.22 9.78 20.00
N ALA A 191 8.67 8.60 19.58
CA ALA A 191 9.55 8.47 18.40
C ALA A 191 8.86 8.96 17.12
N VAL A 192 7.57 8.65 16.94
CA VAL A 192 6.75 9.10 15.80
C VAL A 192 6.56 10.62 15.83
N LEU A 193 6.18 11.19 16.97
CA LEU A 193 5.93 12.63 17.09
C LEU A 193 7.20 13.44 16.83
N ARG A 194 8.37 12.98 17.30
CA ARG A 194 9.66 13.63 17.00
C ARG A 194 9.98 13.65 15.52
N VAL A 195 9.85 12.51 14.83
CA VAL A 195 10.14 12.46 13.40
C VAL A 195 9.14 13.27 12.60
N GLN A 196 7.85 13.24 12.95
CA GLN A 196 6.82 14.08 12.32
C GLN A 196 7.16 15.56 12.46
N ALA A 197 7.56 16.03 13.65
CA ALA A 197 7.95 17.42 13.87
C ALA A 197 9.16 17.81 13.01
N LYS A 198 10.19 16.95 12.95
CA LYS A 198 11.43 17.20 12.19
C LYS A 198 11.15 17.23 10.68
N LEU A 199 10.43 16.25 10.14
CA LEU A 199 10.08 16.19 8.71
C LEU A 199 9.09 17.28 8.29
N SER A 200 8.10 17.62 9.12
CA SER A 200 7.16 18.72 8.82
C SER A 200 7.89 20.06 8.72
N SER A 201 8.92 20.28 9.53
CA SER A 201 9.76 21.48 9.44
C SER A 201 10.56 21.56 8.13
N MET A 202 10.92 20.42 7.54
CA MET A 202 11.57 20.37 6.22
C MET A 202 10.58 20.72 5.10
N ASN A 203 9.37 20.15 5.16
CA ASN A 203 8.32 20.46 4.18
C ASN A 203 7.88 21.93 4.21
N GLY A 204 8.15 22.66 5.30
CA GLY A 204 7.97 24.12 5.43
C GLY A 204 9.07 24.97 4.78
N GLY A 205 9.90 24.41 3.89
CA GLY A 205 10.93 25.15 3.13
C GLY A 205 12.37 24.93 3.59
N LYS A 206 12.64 23.95 4.46
CA LYS A 206 13.99 23.59 4.93
C LYS A 206 14.53 22.29 4.33
N GLY A 207 13.75 21.60 3.49
CA GLY A 207 14.13 20.36 2.83
C GLY A 207 13.18 20.00 1.68
N PRO A 208 13.28 18.79 1.12
CA PRO A 208 12.51 18.40 -0.04
C PRO A 208 11.02 18.23 0.32
N PRO A 209 10.08 18.77 -0.47
CA PRO A 209 8.64 18.77 -0.16
C PRO A 209 7.98 17.44 -0.51
N LEU A 210 8.55 16.33 0.00
CA LEU A 210 8.03 15.00 -0.26
C LEU A 210 6.88 14.66 0.71
N PRO A 211 5.81 14.01 0.23
CA PRO A 211 4.85 13.39 1.12
C PRO A 211 5.56 12.30 1.94
N PHE A 212 5.17 12.17 3.20
CA PHE A 212 5.63 11.09 4.07
C PHE A 212 4.50 10.58 4.96
N CYS A 213 4.72 9.41 5.53
CA CYS A 213 3.89 8.83 6.57
C CYS A 213 4.82 8.35 7.68
N ALA A 214 4.66 8.86 8.90
CA ALA A 214 5.35 8.35 10.09
C ALA A 214 4.29 7.87 11.07
N PHE A 215 4.35 6.61 11.49
CA PHE A 215 3.30 5.98 12.27
C PHE A 215 3.83 4.96 13.28
N ASN A 216 3.02 4.75 14.31
CA ASN A 216 3.20 3.71 15.33
C ASN A 216 2.45 2.46 14.85
N GLY A 217 3.19 1.39 14.52
CA GLY A 217 2.64 0.10 14.08
C GLY A 217 2.24 -0.84 15.23
N GLY A 218 2.07 -0.29 16.43
CA GLY A 218 1.70 -1.01 17.66
C GLY A 218 2.87 -1.73 18.33
N ARG A 219 3.86 -2.21 17.58
CA ARG A 219 5.09 -2.85 18.10
C ARG A 219 6.38 -2.24 17.56
N ASP A 220 6.28 -1.45 16.50
CA ASP A 220 7.39 -0.81 15.82
C ASP A 220 7.01 0.60 15.35
N VAL A 221 8.00 1.35 14.90
CA VAL A 221 7.81 2.64 14.23
C VAL A 221 8.25 2.50 12.79
N TRP A 222 7.48 3.07 11.87
CA TRP A 222 7.86 3.17 10.46
C TRP A 222 7.68 4.59 9.95
N VAL A 223 8.59 4.98 9.05
CA VAL A 223 8.56 6.23 8.30
C VAL A 223 8.75 5.91 6.83
N ASP A 224 7.70 6.12 6.05
CA ASP A 224 7.67 5.88 4.61
C ASP A 224 7.75 7.20 3.83
N ALA A 225 8.51 7.20 2.74
CA ALA A 225 8.46 8.24 1.72
C ALA A 225 7.23 7.97 0.82
N GLY A 226 6.19 8.78 0.98
CA GLY A 226 4.87 8.56 0.42
C GLY A 226 3.76 8.49 1.45
N ASN A 227 2.51 8.47 0.98
CA ASN A 227 1.33 8.18 1.80
C ASN A 227 0.19 7.58 0.95
N LYS A 228 -0.76 6.89 1.60
CA LYS A 228 -1.89 6.21 0.95
C LYS A 228 -2.75 7.15 0.10
N ARG A 229 -2.92 8.42 0.50
CA ARG A 229 -3.69 9.41 -0.28
C ARG A 229 -3.10 9.57 -1.68
N VAL A 230 -1.78 9.71 -1.79
CA VAL A 230 -1.09 9.80 -3.09
C VAL A 230 -1.26 8.49 -3.88
N GLY A 231 -1.19 7.33 -3.21
CA GLY A 231 -1.42 6.02 -3.85
C GLY A 231 -2.81 5.88 -4.46
N VAL A 232 -3.86 6.32 -3.73
CA VAL A 232 -5.25 6.33 -4.23
C VAL A 232 -5.40 7.30 -5.41
N HIS A 233 -4.82 8.50 -5.34
CA HIS A 233 -4.86 9.46 -6.44
C HIS A 233 -4.17 8.91 -7.70
N ILE A 234 -3.03 8.24 -7.56
CA ILE A 234 -2.33 7.57 -8.66
C ILE A 234 -3.21 6.47 -9.26
N LEU A 235 -3.87 5.64 -8.44
CA LEU A 235 -4.79 4.59 -8.92
C LEU A 235 -5.96 5.19 -9.71
N GLN A 236 -6.59 6.24 -9.21
CA GLN A 236 -7.68 6.93 -9.91
C GLN A 236 -7.22 7.43 -11.29
N SER A 237 -6.09 8.15 -11.30
CA SER A 237 -5.47 8.69 -12.52
C SER A 237 -5.09 7.60 -13.52
N TYR A 238 -4.34 6.58 -13.07
CA TYR A 238 -3.83 5.51 -13.91
C TYR A 238 -4.95 4.71 -14.58
N LEU A 239 -6.05 4.50 -13.85
CA LEU A 239 -7.20 3.73 -14.33
C LEU A 239 -8.26 4.58 -15.04
N GLY A 240 -8.03 5.89 -15.20
CA GLY A 240 -8.98 6.80 -15.86
C GLY A 240 -10.30 6.97 -15.09
N ILE A 241 -10.25 6.88 -13.76
CA ILE A 241 -11.43 7.02 -12.89
C ILE A 241 -11.54 8.48 -12.46
N PRO A 242 -12.68 9.16 -12.71
CA PRO A 242 -12.88 10.56 -12.35
C PRO A 242 -12.68 10.81 -10.84
N ILE A 243 -12.13 11.99 -10.53
CA ILE A 243 -11.97 12.54 -9.17
C ILE A 243 -13.13 13.49 -8.90
#